data_AF-A0A7C0X5P9-F1
#
_entry.id   AF-A0A7C0X5P9-F1
#
_cell.length_a   1.000
_cell.length_b   1.000
_cell.length_c   1.000
_cell.angle_alpha   90.00
_cell.angle_beta   90.00
_cell.angle_gamma   90.00
#
_symmetry.space_group_name_H-M   'P 1'
#
loop_
_entity.id
_entity.type
_entity.pdbx_description
1 polymer ?
#
loop_
_entity_poly.entity_id
_entity_poly.type
_entity_poly.pdbx_seq_one_letter_code
_entity_poly.pdbx_strand_id
1 'polypeptide(L)'
;MKEWIKAQYRNGCTGFVFIGDIPAAWMKVSDSTFPCDLFYMDVDGEWSDKDGDGVYDSHTAGEGDMGPEVYVGRLYASTLKYGREEDLINDYLRKIHEYRVGNLTQRWGGLEYIDEDWYSMDVHLDEIYDGNVTRYDYGYRTTAEDYLDKLCQGWHFVQVCAHSYPGGHYFGTRPTEAVCYTHVYVYSPCNRTAKLLVGCDDGVKIWLNGEEILFKNRLGEWIPDQFKVTVNLRKGWNRLLCKISQEGGKYQFSARFTDENLNPIKDLDYQVNNPETHGRMPEFIRSWLLNGFYEDKPERFYSYLNTNYLGVDEATVQPEEGEYMGGKQWVRYDSGDPYIDLDRYYDGIDYGVTYAYTSIISDREQTCQLWLGYDDGMRAWLNGEEILFDNRYGGFEVDMVKINVTLHEGENHLLLKVSEWMGAHGFAARFATPSGEPVDGLTYVLEPSPITYIGTWLVNGVYENPDIDSRLLVD
;
A
#
# COMPACT_ATOMS: atom_id res chain seq x y z
N MET A 1 27.36 41.28 -7.81
CA MET A 1 26.77 40.54 -8.94
C MET A 1 25.84 41.43 -9.78
N LYS A 2 24.76 42.01 -9.22
CA LYS A 2 23.81 42.87 -9.96
C LYS A 2 24.46 43.99 -10.78
N GLU A 3 25.41 44.74 -10.21
CA GLU A 3 26.11 45.80 -10.96
C GLU A 3 26.95 45.28 -12.15
N TRP A 4 27.50 44.06 -12.04
CA TRP A 4 28.20 43.44 -13.16
C TRP A 4 27.22 43.06 -14.29
N ILE A 5 26.03 42.54 -13.94
CA ILE A 5 24.94 42.26 -14.88
C ILE A 5 24.53 43.55 -15.60
N LYS A 6 24.28 44.64 -14.87
CA LYS A 6 23.94 45.94 -15.45
C LYS A 6 24.99 46.41 -16.47
N ALA A 7 26.27 46.24 -16.14
CA ALA A 7 27.35 46.58 -17.05
C ALA A 7 27.36 45.71 -18.32
N GLN A 8 27.13 44.41 -18.21
CA GLN A 8 27.06 43.51 -19.36
C GLN A 8 25.80 43.73 -20.21
N TYR A 9 24.66 44.02 -19.59
CA TYR A 9 23.44 44.41 -20.28
C TYR A 9 23.66 45.65 -21.15
N ARG A 10 24.33 46.68 -20.61
CA ARG A 10 24.73 47.88 -21.40
C ARG A 10 25.70 47.57 -22.54
N ASN A 11 26.43 46.46 -22.46
CA ASN A 11 27.28 45.95 -23.54
C ASN A 11 26.52 45.05 -24.54
N GLY A 12 25.21 44.89 -24.40
CA GLY A 12 24.35 44.15 -25.32
C GLY A 12 24.07 42.70 -24.94
N CYS A 13 24.44 42.25 -23.73
CA CYS A 13 24.06 40.92 -23.25
C CYS A 13 22.56 40.87 -22.95
N THR A 14 21.87 39.84 -23.45
CA THR A 14 20.42 39.65 -23.26
C THR A 14 20.08 38.61 -22.19
N GLY A 15 21.08 37.97 -21.59
CA GLY A 15 20.89 36.99 -20.53
C GLY A 15 22.17 36.38 -19.99
N PHE A 16 22.02 35.68 -18.85
CA PHE A 16 23.12 35.18 -18.04
C PHE A 16 22.82 33.78 -17.52
N VAL A 17 23.84 32.93 -17.50
CA VAL A 17 23.78 31.60 -16.86
C VAL A 17 24.80 31.58 -15.73
N PHE A 18 24.32 31.47 -14.51
CA PHE A 18 25.13 31.36 -13.31
C PHE A 18 25.49 29.90 -13.06
N ILE A 19 26.78 29.61 -12.94
CA ILE A 19 27.29 28.27 -12.66
C ILE A 19 27.98 28.29 -11.30
N GLY A 20 27.52 27.44 -10.39
CA GLY A 20 28.01 27.32 -9.01
C GLY A 20 27.15 28.06 -7.99
N ASP A 21 27.69 28.20 -6.77
CA ASP A 21 27.01 28.81 -5.62
C ASP A 21 26.96 30.35 -5.75
N ILE A 22 26.03 30.83 -6.56
CA ILE A 22 25.76 32.27 -6.70
C ILE A 22 24.68 32.66 -5.70
N PRO A 23 24.88 33.68 -4.84
CA PRO A 23 23.88 34.10 -3.88
C PRO A 23 22.53 34.44 -4.55
N ALA A 24 21.43 33.94 -4.01
CA ALA A 24 20.10 34.41 -4.35
C ALA A 24 19.80 35.71 -3.59
N ALA A 25 19.11 36.63 -4.24
CA ALA A 25 18.43 37.70 -3.51
C ALA A 25 17.17 37.11 -2.88
N TRP A 26 16.91 37.41 -1.62
CA TRP A 26 15.71 36.97 -0.93
C TRP A 26 14.68 38.08 -0.94
N MET A 27 13.42 37.74 -1.15
CA MET A 27 12.30 38.67 -1.14
C MET A 27 11.28 38.20 -0.12
N LYS A 28 10.67 39.15 0.59
CA LYS A 28 9.53 38.92 1.46
C LYS A 28 8.30 39.54 0.84
N VAL A 29 7.27 38.73 0.61
CA VAL A 29 5.94 39.17 0.19
C VAL A 29 4.93 38.62 1.17
N SER A 30 4.25 39.50 1.91
CA SER A 30 3.37 39.13 3.02
C SER A 30 4.13 38.25 4.03
N ASP A 31 3.64 37.03 4.31
CA ASP A 31 4.24 36.11 5.28
C ASP A 31 5.21 35.09 4.62
N SER A 32 5.52 35.26 3.33
CA SER A 32 6.37 34.35 2.57
C SER A 32 7.72 34.96 2.25
N THR A 33 8.80 34.20 2.51
CA THR A 33 10.18 34.55 2.14
C THR A 33 10.72 33.53 1.15
N PHE A 34 11.21 33.98 0.01
CA PHE A 34 11.66 33.10 -1.08
C PHE A 34 12.84 33.71 -1.88
N PRO A 35 13.67 32.87 -2.52
CA PRO A 35 14.70 33.37 -3.43
C PRO A 35 14.03 33.96 -4.68
N CYS A 36 14.47 35.15 -5.09
CA CYS A 36 13.87 35.92 -6.17
C CYS A 36 14.91 36.28 -7.23
N ASP A 37 15.00 35.47 -8.29
CA ASP A 37 15.92 35.73 -9.40
C ASP A 37 15.52 36.94 -10.27
N LEU A 38 14.29 37.45 -10.13
CA LEU A 38 13.88 38.71 -10.74
C LEU A 38 14.81 39.85 -10.33
N PHE A 39 15.42 39.81 -9.14
CA PHE A 39 16.45 40.78 -8.73
C PHE A 39 17.61 40.89 -9.72
N TYR A 40 18.00 39.79 -10.37
CA TYR A 40 19.06 39.76 -11.37
C TYR A 40 18.55 39.96 -12.80
N MET A 41 17.28 39.66 -13.05
CA MET A 41 16.65 39.78 -14.37
C MET A 41 16.17 41.21 -14.66
N ASP A 42 15.67 41.89 -13.63
CA ASP A 42 15.29 43.31 -13.67
C ASP A 42 16.49 44.17 -13.26
N VAL A 43 17.12 44.75 -14.27
CA VAL A 43 18.40 45.46 -14.15
C VAL A 43 18.20 46.94 -13.87
N ASP A 44 17.02 47.49 -14.13
CA ASP A 44 16.71 48.89 -13.86
C ASP A 44 15.82 49.11 -12.62
N GLY A 45 15.13 48.07 -12.16
CA GLY A 45 14.22 48.08 -11.03
C GLY A 45 14.85 48.47 -9.70
N GLU A 46 14.03 49.12 -8.88
CA GLU A 46 14.38 49.54 -7.52
C GLU A 46 14.00 48.48 -6.50
N TRP A 47 14.95 48.12 -5.64
CA TRP A 47 14.78 47.09 -4.60
C TRP A 47 15.16 47.68 -3.26
N SER A 48 14.28 47.53 -2.26
CA SER A 48 14.48 48.09 -0.92
C SER A 48 14.30 47.03 0.15
N ASP A 49 15.33 46.90 0.98
CA ASP A 49 15.36 46.19 2.27
C ASP A 49 15.29 47.27 3.36
N LYS A 50 14.15 47.38 4.03
CA LYS A 50 13.82 48.49 4.94
C LYS A 50 14.26 48.21 6.37
N ASP A 51 14.26 46.95 6.79
CA ASP A 51 14.66 46.56 8.13
C ASP A 51 16.12 46.09 8.22
N GLY A 52 16.78 45.92 7.07
CA GLY A 52 18.21 45.63 6.95
C GLY A 52 18.56 44.18 7.27
N ASP A 53 17.60 43.26 7.13
CA ASP A 53 17.79 41.85 7.43
C ASP A 53 18.41 41.04 6.27
N GLY A 54 18.65 41.69 5.12
CA GLY A 54 19.17 41.06 3.91
C GLY A 54 18.09 40.45 3.01
N VAL A 55 16.82 40.66 3.33
CA VAL A 55 15.64 40.26 2.56
C VAL A 55 14.95 41.52 2.04
N TYR A 56 14.71 41.59 0.74
CA TYR A 56 14.05 42.73 0.14
C TYR A 56 12.55 42.74 0.48
N ASP A 57 12.03 43.87 0.94
CA ASP A 57 10.62 44.08 1.30
C ASP A 57 9.78 44.60 0.12
N SER A 58 10.45 45.21 -0.86
CA SER A 58 9.76 45.85 -1.98
C SER A 58 10.63 45.89 -3.23
N HIS A 59 9.94 45.75 -4.35
CA HIS A 59 10.43 45.86 -5.71
C HIS A 59 9.48 46.79 -6.46
N THR A 60 10.01 47.82 -7.10
CA THR A 60 9.26 48.77 -7.93
C THR A 60 9.97 49.00 -9.25
N ALA A 61 9.19 49.42 -10.25
CA ALA A 61 9.73 49.77 -11.57
C ALA A 61 10.82 50.85 -11.46
N GLY A 62 11.89 50.68 -12.23
CA GLY A 62 12.96 51.65 -12.38
C GLY A 62 12.72 52.59 -13.55
N GLU A 63 13.69 52.66 -14.47
CA GLU A 63 13.54 53.34 -15.76
C GLU A 63 12.71 52.50 -16.76
N GLY A 64 11.54 52.01 -16.33
CA GLY A 64 10.77 51.04 -17.11
C GLY A 64 9.54 50.50 -16.40
N ASP A 65 9.38 49.19 -16.43
CA ASP A 65 8.35 48.45 -15.70
C ASP A 65 9.00 47.53 -14.64
N MET A 66 8.25 46.56 -14.11
CA MET A 66 8.77 45.57 -13.14
C MET A 66 9.17 44.25 -13.82
N GLY A 67 9.25 44.27 -15.15
CA GLY A 67 9.58 43.12 -15.98
C GLY A 67 11.09 42.84 -15.99
N PRO A 68 11.48 41.70 -16.56
CA PRO A 68 12.89 41.38 -16.75
C PRO A 68 13.46 41.98 -18.03
N GLU A 69 14.61 42.66 -17.96
CA GLU A 69 15.38 43.07 -19.15
C GLU A 69 16.26 41.94 -19.68
N VAL A 70 16.67 41.02 -18.80
CA VAL A 70 17.56 39.89 -19.14
C VAL A 70 17.04 38.59 -18.57
N TYR A 71 17.24 37.49 -19.28
CA TYR A 71 16.96 36.16 -18.70
C TYR A 71 18.10 35.72 -17.78
N VAL A 72 17.77 35.02 -16.70
CA VAL A 72 18.74 34.39 -15.79
C VAL A 72 18.43 32.91 -15.67
N GLY A 73 19.46 32.08 -15.80
CA GLY A 73 19.42 30.65 -15.48
C GLY A 73 20.49 30.29 -14.46
N ARG A 74 20.23 29.27 -13.63
CA ARG A 74 21.17 28.77 -12.63
C ARG A 74 21.50 27.29 -12.86
N LEU A 75 22.78 26.97 -12.76
CA LEU A 75 23.30 25.61 -12.71
C LEU A 75 24.10 25.47 -11.42
N TYR A 76 23.50 24.80 -10.44
CA TYR A 76 24.09 24.56 -9.13
C TYR A 76 24.03 23.07 -8.85
N ALA A 77 25.20 22.41 -8.82
CA ALA A 77 25.28 20.97 -8.65
C ALA A 77 25.93 20.56 -7.31
N SER A 78 26.35 21.51 -6.46
CA SER A 78 27.04 21.19 -5.20
C SER A 78 26.19 20.39 -4.19
N THR A 79 24.86 20.40 -4.32
CA THR A 79 23.95 19.57 -3.49
C THR A 79 23.73 18.16 -4.02
N LEU A 80 24.18 17.87 -5.25
CA LEU A 80 24.00 16.56 -5.88
C LEU A 80 25.09 15.61 -5.41
N LYS A 81 24.69 14.39 -5.03
CA LYS A 81 25.61 13.34 -4.56
C LYS A 81 26.05 12.36 -5.66
N TYR A 82 25.71 12.65 -6.91
CA TYR A 82 25.92 11.74 -8.06
C TYR A 82 27.32 11.83 -8.68
N GLY A 83 28.14 12.79 -8.27
CA GLY A 83 29.48 13.01 -8.81
C GLY A 83 30.09 14.31 -8.29
N ARG A 84 31.29 14.66 -8.77
CA ARG A 84 31.86 15.98 -8.49
C ARG A 84 31.11 17.02 -9.33
N GLU A 85 30.84 18.18 -8.74
CA GLU A 85 30.13 19.28 -9.43
C GLU A 85 30.75 19.63 -10.79
N GLU A 86 32.07 19.74 -10.87
CA GLU A 86 32.78 20.01 -12.13
C GLU A 86 32.44 18.99 -13.22
N ASP A 87 32.41 17.70 -12.86
CA ASP A 87 32.16 16.62 -13.81
C ASP A 87 30.69 16.64 -14.28
N LEU A 88 29.75 16.91 -13.37
CA LEU A 88 28.32 17.02 -13.67
C LEU A 88 28.01 18.21 -14.59
N ILE A 89 28.59 19.37 -14.32
CA ILE A 89 28.42 20.58 -15.14
C ILE A 89 29.02 20.37 -16.53
N ASN A 90 30.24 19.82 -16.62
CA ASN A 90 30.89 19.56 -17.90
C ASN A 90 30.11 18.52 -18.72
N ASP A 91 29.57 17.47 -18.10
CA ASP A 91 28.71 16.49 -18.76
C ASP A 91 27.43 17.14 -19.32
N TYR A 92 26.75 17.97 -18.52
CA TYR A 92 25.55 18.68 -18.95
C TYR A 92 25.82 19.61 -20.14
N LEU A 93 26.88 20.43 -20.06
CA LEU A 93 27.25 21.35 -21.15
C LEU A 93 27.69 20.60 -22.41
N ARG A 94 28.39 19.47 -22.27
CA ARG A 94 28.73 18.58 -23.39
C ARG A 94 27.46 18.07 -24.06
N LYS A 95 26.49 17.55 -23.31
CA LYS A 95 25.21 17.05 -23.87
C LYS A 95 24.44 18.15 -24.60
N ILE A 96 24.38 19.36 -24.04
CA ILE A 96 23.78 20.52 -24.74
C ILE A 96 24.52 20.81 -26.05
N HIS A 97 25.85 20.83 -26.02
CA HIS A 97 26.65 21.09 -27.21
C HIS A 97 26.40 20.03 -28.28
N GLU A 98 26.49 18.74 -27.92
CA GLU A 98 26.22 17.61 -28.80
C GLU A 98 24.80 17.67 -29.38
N TYR A 99 23.81 18.03 -28.58
CA TYR A 99 22.42 18.21 -29.05
C TYR A 99 22.31 19.36 -30.06
N ARG A 100 22.89 20.53 -29.74
CA ARG A 100 22.83 21.71 -30.62
C ARG A 100 23.59 21.55 -31.93
N VAL A 101 24.64 20.73 -31.97
CA VAL A 101 25.39 20.44 -33.20
C VAL A 101 24.88 19.19 -33.94
N GLY A 102 23.85 18.51 -33.41
CA GLY A 102 23.21 17.35 -34.02
C GLY A 102 23.95 16.01 -33.81
N ASN A 103 24.94 15.95 -32.92
CA ASN A 103 25.64 14.71 -32.56
C ASN A 103 24.87 13.87 -31.53
N LEU A 104 23.97 14.51 -30.77
CA LEU A 104 23.02 13.86 -29.87
C LEU A 104 21.61 14.22 -30.33
N THR A 105 20.73 13.23 -30.42
CA THR A 105 19.33 13.43 -30.80
C THR A 105 18.43 12.79 -29.77
N GLN A 106 17.28 13.41 -29.50
CA GLN A 106 16.22 12.82 -28.70
C GLN A 106 15.10 12.36 -29.62
N ARG A 107 14.40 11.28 -29.26
CA ARG A 107 13.20 10.87 -29.98
C ARG A 107 12.18 12.00 -29.90
N TRP A 108 11.72 12.48 -31.05
CA TRP A 108 10.53 13.35 -31.10
C TRP A 108 9.34 12.56 -30.56
N GLY A 109 8.59 13.12 -29.62
CA GLY A 109 7.41 12.49 -29.02
C GLY A 109 7.24 12.81 -27.53
N GLY A 110 5.99 12.83 -27.09
CA GLY A 110 5.59 13.07 -25.71
C GLY A 110 5.25 11.78 -24.97
N LEU A 111 5.62 11.70 -23.68
CA LEU A 111 5.13 10.69 -22.74
C LEU A 111 4.13 11.34 -21.78
N GLU A 112 2.92 10.80 -21.73
CA GLU A 112 1.94 11.08 -20.68
C GLU A 112 1.94 9.87 -19.73
N TYR A 113 2.35 10.06 -18.49
CA TYR A 113 2.41 9.01 -17.48
C TYR A 113 1.57 9.41 -16.27
N ILE A 114 0.39 8.83 -16.17
CA ILE A 114 -0.73 9.38 -15.42
C ILE A 114 -1.17 8.38 -14.35
N ASP A 115 -0.96 8.74 -13.09
CA ASP A 115 -1.36 7.94 -11.94
C ASP A 115 -2.88 7.80 -11.83
N GLU A 116 -3.33 6.80 -11.07
CA GLU A 116 -4.74 6.38 -11.01
C GLU A 116 -5.71 7.46 -10.55
N ASP A 117 -5.28 8.44 -9.75
CA ASP A 117 -6.14 9.56 -9.33
C ASP A 117 -6.45 10.55 -10.48
N TRP A 118 -5.65 10.52 -11.56
CA TRP A 118 -5.77 11.42 -12.70
C TRP A 118 -5.95 10.69 -14.04
N TYR A 119 -6.27 9.39 -14.06
CA TYR A 119 -6.34 8.61 -15.29
C TYR A 119 -7.21 9.24 -16.40
N SER A 120 -8.26 9.98 -16.02
CA SER A 120 -9.16 10.69 -16.94
C SER A 120 -8.69 12.11 -17.32
N MET A 121 -7.53 12.56 -16.84
CA MET A 121 -6.98 13.89 -17.11
C MET A 121 -6.42 13.94 -18.52
N ASP A 122 -6.93 14.90 -19.30
CA ASP A 122 -6.33 15.28 -20.57
C ASP A 122 -5.13 16.20 -20.33
N VAL A 123 -3.98 15.84 -20.88
CA VAL A 123 -2.72 16.58 -20.75
C VAL A 123 -2.42 17.40 -22.01
N HIS A 124 -3.05 17.08 -23.13
CA HIS A 124 -2.89 17.80 -24.39
C HIS A 124 -1.46 17.83 -24.94
N LEU A 125 -0.62 16.79 -24.72
CA LEU A 125 0.70 16.74 -25.39
C LEU A 125 0.56 16.58 -26.90
N ASP A 126 -0.59 16.13 -27.38
CA ASP A 126 -0.90 16.01 -28.80
C ASP A 126 -0.95 17.37 -29.50
N GLU A 127 -1.24 18.47 -28.80
CA GLU A 127 -1.12 19.82 -29.37
C GLU A 127 0.32 20.19 -29.75
N ILE A 128 1.33 19.53 -29.16
CA ILE A 128 2.76 19.73 -29.44
C ILE A 128 3.30 18.64 -30.37
N TYR A 129 2.90 17.39 -30.14
CA TYR A 129 3.48 16.20 -30.80
C TYR A 129 2.56 15.52 -31.81
N ASP A 130 1.38 16.08 -32.08
CA ASP A 130 0.32 15.47 -32.86
C ASP A 130 0.04 14.03 -32.36
N GLY A 131 -0.06 13.05 -33.25
CA GLY A 131 -0.23 11.64 -32.88
C GLY A 131 1.01 10.94 -32.29
N ASN A 132 2.10 11.67 -32.02
CA ASN A 132 3.33 11.09 -31.48
C ASN A 132 3.41 11.25 -29.95
N VAL A 133 2.30 10.92 -29.30
CA VAL A 133 2.16 10.86 -27.84
C VAL A 133 1.96 9.40 -27.45
N THR A 134 2.64 8.98 -26.39
CA THR A 134 2.40 7.68 -25.76
C THR A 134 1.87 7.94 -24.36
N ARG A 135 0.70 7.39 -24.07
CA ARG A 135 -0.01 7.57 -22.81
C ARG A 135 -0.08 6.27 -22.02
N TYR A 136 0.14 6.38 -20.71
CA TYR A 136 -0.06 5.32 -19.72
C TYR A 136 -0.90 5.87 -18.58
N ASP A 137 -2.08 5.29 -18.38
CA ASP A 137 -3.13 5.78 -17.46
C ASP A 137 -3.91 4.65 -16.77
N TYR A 138 -3.56 3.38 -17.01
CA TYR A 138 -4.15 2.27 -16.29
C TYR A 138 -3.49 2.12 -14.93
N GLY A 139 -4.21 2.51 -13.88
CA GLY A 139 -3.70 2.69 -12.53
C GLY A 139 -2.93 1.49 -11.97
N TYR A 140 -3.42 0.28 -12.21
CA TYR A 140 -2.75 -0.95 -11.75
C TYR A 140 -1.38 -1.17 -12.40
N ARG A 141 -1.12 -0.57 -13.57
CA ARG A 141 0.13 -0.70 -14.33
C ARG A 141 1.07 0.49 -14.18
N THR A 142 0.57 1.64 -13.78
CA THR A 142 1.38 2.85 -13.60
C THR A 142 2.15 2.77 -12.29
N THR A 143 3.28 2.05 -12.29
CA THR A 143 4.13 1.87 -11.10
C THR A 143 5.39 2.72 -11.17
N ALA A 144 6.11 2.83 -10.05
CA ALA A 144 7.42 3.51 -10.03
C ALA A 144 8.46 2.82 -10.94
N GLU A 145 8.47 1.48 -10.97
CA GLU A 145 9.36 0.70 -11.83
C GLU A 145 9.01 0.90 -13.31
N ASP A 146 7.73 0.81 -13.66
CA ASP A 146 7.28 1.03 -15.04
C ASP A 146 7.56 2.46 -15.51
N TYR A 147 7.41 3.47 -14.64
CA TYR A 147 7.73 4.86 -14.96
C TYR A 147 9.20 5.03 -15.34
N LEU A 148 10.12 4.44 -14.57
CA LEU A 148 11.55 4.50 -14.87
C LEU A 148 11.87 3.78 -16.18
N ASP A 149 11.22 2.65 -16.46
CA ASP A 149 11.35 1.93 -17.71
C ASP A 149 10.85 2.75 -18.91
N LYS A 150 9.73 3.48 -18.76
CA LYS A 150 9.25 4.37 -19.81
C LYS A 150 10.18 5.55 -19.99
N LEU A 151 10.65 6.17 -18.91
CA LEU A 151 11.55 7.31 -18.96
C LEU A 151 12.85 6.99 -19.72
N CYS A 152 13.40 5.78 -19.54
CA CYS A 152 14.60 5.31 -20.22
C CYS A 152 14.47 5.19 -21.76
N GLN A 153 13.26 5.30 -22.31
CA GLN A 153 13.04 5.24 -23.77
C GLN A 153 13.38 6.55 -24.51
N GLY A 154 13.75 7.62 -23.79
CA GLY A 154 14.34 8.83 -24.38
C GLY A 154 13.33 9.78 -25.03
N TRP A 155 12.30 10.19 -24.28
CA TRP A 155 11.26 11.12 -24.74
C TRP A 155 11.74 12.57 -24.85
N HIS A 156 11.13 13.34 -25.76
CA HIS A 156 11.41 14.77 -25.89
C HIS A 156 10.75 15.57 -24.75
N PHE A 157 9.55 15.18 -24.33
CA PHE A 157 8.86 15.76 -23.18
C PHE A 157 8.10 14.68 -22.44
N VAL A 158 8.09 14.78 -21.11
CA VAL A 158 7.40 13.86 -20.21
C VAL A 158 6.49 14.69 -19.32
N GLN A 159 5.19 14.42 -19.36
CA GLN A 159 4.27 14.85 -18.33
C GLN A 159 4.00 13.67 -17.41
N VAL A 160 4.35 13.82 -16.14
CA VAL A 160 3.96 12.91 -15.07
C VAL A 160 2.85 13.56 -14.25
N CYS A 161 1.78 12.81 -13.98
CA CYS A 161 0.70 13.21 -13.07
C CYS A 161 0.68 12.21 -11.93
N ALA A 162 1.29 12.57 -10.80
CA ALA A 162 1.45 11.68 -9.66
C ALA A 162 1.52 12.49 -8.36
N HIS A 163 1.12 11.89 -7.24
CA HIS A 163 1.39 12.48 -5.93
C HIS A 163 2.89 12.60 -5.74
N SER A 164 3.36 13.76 -5.30
CA SER A 164 4.79 14.06 -5.29
C SER A 164 5.17 14.86 -4.05
N TYR A 165 6.41 14.66 -3.61
CA TYR A 165 7.05 15.45 -2.56
C TYR A 165 8.49 15.75 -2.99
N PRO A 166 9.25 16.61 -2.28
CA PRO A 166 10.61 16.98 -2.69
C PRO A 166 11.60 15.81 -2.81
N GLY A 167 11.26 14.62 -2.28
CA GLY A 167 12.08 13.42 -2.37
C GLY A 167 11.65 12.41 -3.44
N GLY A 168 10.49 12.56 -4.10
CA GLY A 168 10.06 11.60 -5.13
C GLY A 168 8.60 11.68 -5.55
N HIS A 169 8.24 10.77 -6.47
CA HIS A 169 6.88 10.52 -6.93
C HIS A 169 6.33 9.26 -6.25
N TYR A 170 5.05 9.29 -5.90
CA TYR A 170 4.27 8.17 -5.43
C TYR A 170 3.22 7.83 -6.49
N PHE A 171 3.15 6.55 -6.84
CA PHE A 171 2.16 6.02 -7.78
C PHE A 171 1.23 5.06 -7.04
N GLY A 172 -0.07 5.31 -7.14
CA GLY A 172 -1.09 4.36 -6.72
C GLY A 172 -1.12 3.14 -7.66
N THR A 173 -1.56 2.00 -7.14
CA THR A 173 -1.74 0.77 -7.93
C THR A 173 -3.19 0.30 -7.94
N ARG A 174 -4.12 1.22 -7.64
CA ARG A 174 -5.55 0.91 -7.73
C ARG A 174 -5.91 0.75 -9.20
N PRO A 175 -6.62 -0.32 -9.60
CA PRO A 175 -7.07 -0.44 -10.97
C PRO A 175 -8.00 0.72 -11.32
N THR A 176 -7.95 1.13 -12.59
CA THR A 176 -8.89 2.06 -13.23
C THR A 176 -9.48 1.35 -14.43
N GLU A 177 -10.72 1.66 -14.76
CA GLU A 177 -11.38 1.15 -15.97
C GLU A 177 -11.22 -0.36 -16.18
N ALA A 178 -11.47 -1.17 -15.15
CA ALA A 178 -11.10 -2.57 -15.18
C ALA A 178 -12.08 -3.48 -14.42
N VAL A 179 -11.87 -4.79 -14.50
CA VAL A 179 -12.53 -5.78 -13.66
C VAL A 179 -11.54 -6.71 -12.99
N CYS A 180 -11.91 -7.23 -11.82
CA CYS A 180 -11.24 -8.35 -11.18
C CYS A 180 -12.22 -9.50 -10.96
N TYR A 181 -11.70 -10.72 -10.98
CA TYR A 181 -12.47 -11.89 -10.57
C TYR A 181 -12.02 -12.36 -9.19
N THR A 182 -12.97 -12.70 -8.32
CA THR A 182 -12.69 -13.32 -7.03
C THR A 182 -13.48 -14.62 -6.90
N HIS A 183 -12.86 -15.65 -6.32
CA HIS A 183 -13.46 -16.97 -6.20
C HIS A 183 -13.24 -17.56 -4.80
N VAL A 184 -14.24 -18.28 -4.29
CA VAL A 184 -14.14 -19.05 -3.04
C VAL A 184 -15.02 -20.30 -3.10
N TYR A 185 -14.58 -21.37 -2.45
CA TYR A 185 -15.41 -22.56 -2.19
C TYR A 185 -16.11 -22.43 -0.84
N VAL A 186 -17.40 -22.76 -0.80
CA VAL A 186 -18.26 -22.68 0.40
C VAL A 186 -18.82 -24.06 0.71
N TYR A 187 -18.39 -24.66 1.82
CA TYR A 187 -18.95 -25.93 2.28
C TYR A 187 -20.23 -25.69 3.06
N SER A 188 -21.26 -26.48 2.76
CA SER A 188 -22.48 -26.54 3.57
C SER A 188 -22.77 -27.97 3.99
N PRO A 189 -22.97 -28.28 5.29
CA PRO A 189 -23.17 -29.65 5.74
C PRO A 189 -24.56 -30.21 5.38
N CYS A 190 -25.50 -29.35 4.92
CA CYS A 190 -26.81 -29.76 4.43
C CYS A 190 -27.29 -28.86 3.30
N ASN A 191 -28.27 -29.34 2.52
CA ASN A 191 -28.99 -28.49 1.58
C ASN A 191 -29.77 -27.43 2.38
N ARG A 192 -29.61 -26.14 2.06
CA ARG A 192 -30.30 -25.06 2.76
C ARG A 192 -30.52 -23.84 1.88
N THR A 193 -31.58 -23.10 2.19
CA THR A 193 -31.78 -21.73 1.72
C THR A 193 -30.91 -20.80 2.56
N ALA A 194 -30.25 -19.84 1.91
CA ALA A 194 -29.47 -18.79 2.55
C ALA A 194 -29.68 -17.45 1.83
N LYS A 195 -29.20 -16.37 2.43
CA LYS A 195 -29.06 -15.05 1.80
C LYS A 195 -27.58 -14.79 1.55
N LEU A 196 -27.24 -14.42 0.31
CA LEU A 196 -25.94 -13.81 0.00
C LEU A 196 -26.10 -12.29 0.05
N LEU A 197 -25.36 -11.65 0.95
CA LEU A 197 -25.28 -10.21 1.12
C LEU A 197 -23.98 -9.71 0.50
N VAL A 198 -24.04 -8.64 -0.29
CA VAL A 198 -22.93 -8.16 -1.11
C VAL A 198 -22.82 -6.64 -1.03
N GLY A 199 -21.60 -6.14 -0.85
CA GLY A 199 -21.23 -4.75 -1.14
C GLY A 199 -20.18 -4.71 -2.25
N CYS A 200 -20.24 -3.70 -3.12
CA CYS A 200 -19.26 -3.51 -4.18
C CYS A 200 -19.03 -2.03 -4.48
N ASP A 201 -17.82 -1.74 -4.94
CA ASP A 201 -17.37 -0.49 -5.55
C ASP A 201 -16.56 -0.93 -6.77
N ASP A 202 -17.04 -0.76 -8.01
CA ASP A 202 -18.29 -0.13 -8.42
C ASP A 202 -19.46 -1.12 -8.56
N GLY A 203 -19.34 -2.04 -9.52
CA GLY A 203 -20.39 -2.96 -9.95
C GLY A 203 -20.00 -4.42 -9.69
N VAL A 204 -20.97 -5.33 -9.76
CA VAL A 204 -20.73 -6.75 -9.49
C VAL A 204 -21.60 -7.69 -10.31
N LYS A 205 -21.01 -8.80 -10.77
CA LYS A 205 -21.69 -9.96 -11.35
C LYS A 205 -21.26 -11.22 -10.59
N ILE A 206 -22.20 -12.04 -10.14
CA ILE A 206 -21.93 -13.18 -9.25
C ILE A 206 -22.58 -14.45 -9.79
N TRP A 207 -21.82 -15.53 -9.73
CA TRP A 207 -22.28 -16.88 -10.02
C TRP A 207 -22.12 -17.77 -8.80
N LEU A 208 -23.16 -18.56 -8.51
CA LEU A 208 -23.10 -19.64 -7.53
C LEU A 208 -23.29 -20.96 -8.27
N ASN A 209 -22.32 -21.86 -8.14
CA ASN A 209 -22.30 -23.16 -8.81
C ASN A 209 -22.41 -23.08 -10.34
N GLY A 210 -22.01 -21.96 -10.95
CA GLY A 210 -22.07 -21.70 -12.38
C GLY A 210 -23.37 -21.05 -12.87
N GLU A 211 -24.33 -20.81 -11.97
CA GLU A 211 -25.56 -20.06 -12.28
C GLU A 211 -25.40 -18.61 -11.85
N GLU A 212 -25.72 -17.66 -12.73
CA GLU A 212 -25.72 -16.23 -12.40
C GLU A 212 -26.83 -15.94 -11.38
N ILE A 213 -26.46 -15.38 -10.23
CA ILE A 213 -27.38 -15.07 -9.14
C ILE A 213 -27.53 -13.57 -8.89
N LEU A 214 -26.57 -12.75 -9.32
CA LEU A 214 -26.62 -11.31 -9.14
C LEU A 214 -25.89 -10.59 -10.28
N PHE A 215 -26.52 -9.55 -10.81
CA PHE A 215 -25.91 -8.62 -11.76
C PHE A 215 -26.29 -7.18 -11.39
N LYS A 216 -25.28 -6.34 -11.18
CA LYS A 216 -25.40 -4.92 -10.84
C LYS A 216 -24.31 -4.13 -11.58
N ASN A 217 -24.62 -3.66 -12.78
CA ASN A 217 -23.82 -2.67 -13.46
C ASN A 217 -24.17 -1.27 -12.93
N ARG A 218 -23.26 -0.67 -12.18
CA ARG A 218 -23.42 0.64 -11.57
C ARG A 218 -22.04 1.24 -11.31
N LEU A 219 -22.03 2.54 -11.06
CA LEU A 219 -20.92 3.24 -10.41
C LEU A 219 -21.27 3.59 -8.96
N GLY A 220 -20.24 3.74 -8.15
CA GLY A 220 -20.24 4.41 -6.87
C GLY A 220 -19.74 3.55 -5.72
N GLU A 221 -19.69 4.20 -4.57
CA GLU A 221 -19.03 3.69 -3.37
C GLU A 221 -19.53 2.33 -2.88
N TRP A 222 -18.64 1.65 -2.15
CA TRP A 222 -18.96 0.44 -1.40
C TRP A 222 -19.93 0.73 -0.25
N ILE A 223 -21.04 0.00 -0.24
CA ILE A 223 -21.98 -0.03 0.87
C ILE A 223 -22.09 -1.48 1.38
N PRO A 224 -21.79 -1.76 2.66
CA PRO A 224 -21.89 -3.12 3.19
C PRO A 224 -23.33 -3.65 3.09
N ASP A 225 -23.45 -4.91 2.66
CA ASP A 225 -24.72 -5.63 2.46
C ASP A 225 -25.74 -4.92 1.54
N GLN A 226 -25.29 -4.04 0.64
CA GLN A 226 -26.16 -3.27 -0.25
C GLN A 226 -27.13 -4.16 -1.03
N PHE A 227 -26.62 -5.26 -1.58
CA PHE A 227 -27.40 -6.23 -2.35
C PHE A 227 -27.61 -7.50 -1.54
N LYS A 228 -28.83 -8.06 -1.63
CA LYS A 228 -29.22 -9.27 -0.91
C LYS A 228 -29.97 -10.20 -1.87
N VAL A 229 -29.47 -11.41 -2.06
CA VAL A 229 -30.10 -12.41 -2.94
C VAL A 229 -30.35 -13.72 -2.19
N THR A 230 -31.52 -14.32 -2.37
CA THR A 230 -31.81 -15.66 -1.86
C THR A 230 -31.12 -16.68 -2.74
N VAL A 231 -30.40 -17.61 -2.12
CA VAL A 231 -29.64 -18.66 -2.80
C VAL A 231 -29.89 -20.01 -2.14
N ASN A 232 -29.65 -21.09 -2.89
CA ASN A 232 -29.72 -22.45 -2.38
C ASN A 232 -28.31 -23.04 -2.34
N LEU A 233 -27.80 -23.28 -1.12
CA LEU A 233 -26.56 -24.02 -0.94
C LEU A 233 -26.85 -25.51 -1.01
N ARG A 234 -26.07 -26.22 -1.81
CA ARG A 234 -26.08 -27.69 -1.86
C ARG A 234 -25.26 -28.22 -0.70
N LYS A 235 -25.66 -29.37 -0.16
CA LYS A 235 -24.82 -30.15 0.75
C LYS A 235 -23.49 -30.45 0.05
N GLY A 236 -22.39 -30.21 0.76
CA GLY A 236 -21.04 -30.28 0.21
C GLY A 236 -20.53 -28.92 -0.23
N TRP A 237 -19.55 -28.93 -1.13
CA TRP A 237 -18.89 -27.73 -1.64
C TRP A 237 -19.72 -27.03 -2.71
N ASN A 238 -19.80 -25.70 -2.58
CA ASN A 238 -20.39 -24.78 -3.55
C ASN A 238 -19.30 -23.83 -4.06
N ARG A 239 -19.44 -23.34 -5.29
CA ARG A 239 -18.47 -22.41 -5.91
C ARG A 239 -19.08 -21.03 -6.05
N LEU A 240 -18.47 -20.03 -5.42
CA LEU A 240 -18.88 -18.64 -5.54
C LEU A 240 -17.82 -17.91 -6.37
N LEU A 241 -18.21 -17.43 -7.55
CA LEU A 241 -17.40 -16.59 -8.42
C LEU A 241 -18.03 -15.19 -8.47
N CYS A 242 -17.22 -14.17 -8.26
CA CYS A 242 -17.62 -12.77 -8.35
C CYS A 242 -16.73 -12.08 -9.37
N LYS A 243 -17.33 -11.22 -10.19
CA LYS A 243 -16.65 -10.29 -11.08
C LYS A 243 -17.00 -8.89 -10.61
N ILE A 244 -16.00 -8.09 -10.26
CA ILE A 244 -16.17 -6.75 -9.71
C ILE A 244 -15.60 -5.77 -10.72
N SER A 245 -16.33 -4.70 -11.02
CA SER A 245 -15.86 -3.63 -11.91
C SER A 245 -15.33 -2.44 -11.14
N GLN A 246 -14.39 -1.74 -11.76
CA GLN A 246 -13.80 -0.52 -11.26
C GLN A 246 -13.73 0.54 -12.36
N GLU A 247 -14.09 1.76 -12.02
CA GLU A 247 -13.89 2.97 -12.82
C GLU A 247 -12.62 3.67 -12.34
N GLY A 248 -12.52 3.99 -11.05
CA GLY A 248 -11.33 4.57 -10.42
C GLY A 248 -11.56 4.91 -8.95
N GLY A 249 -10.52 5.36 -8.25
CA GLY A 249 -10.61 5.66 -6.83
C GLY A 249 -10.61 4.40 -5.95
N LYS A 250 -11.40 4.41 -4.87
CA LYS A 250 -11.48 3.25 -3.94
C LYS A 250 -12.00 2.02 -4.69
N TYR A 251 -11.49 0.85 -4.32
CA TYR A 251 -11.89 -0.41 -4.95
C TYR A 251 -12.15 -1.46 -3.88
N GLN A 252 -13.42 -1.79 -3.64
CA GLN A 252 -13.84 -2.54 -2.45
C GLN A 252 -14.96 -3.53 -2.76
N PHE A 253 -14.88 -4.71 -2.16
CA PHE A 253 -15.87 -5.77 -2.31
C PHE A 253 -16.06 -6.51 -0.99
N SER A 254 -17.30 -6.87 -0.67
CA SER A 254 -17.61 -7.74 0.46
C SER A 254 -18.73 -8.70 0.11
N ALA A 255 -18.65 -9.92 0.64
CA ALA A 255 -19.75 -10.87 0.57
C ALA A 255 -19.86 -11.70 1.85
N ARG A 256 -21.10 -12.05 2.21
CA ARG A 256 -21.39 -12.95 3.33
C ARG A 256 -22.67 -13.74 3.15
N PHE A 257 -22.70 -14.94 3.75
CA PHE A 257 -23.90 -15.77 3.82
C PHE A 257 -24.59 -15.60 5.18
N THR A 258 -25.91 -15.46 5.14
CA THR A 258 -26.77 -15.40 6.34
C THR A 258 -27.99 -16.30 6.18
N ASP A 259 -28.64 -16.62 7.30
CA ASP A 259 -29.95 -17.27 7.29
C ASP A 259 -31.03 -16.31 6.73
N GLU A 260 -32.29 -16.77 6.65
CA GLU A 260 -33.39 -15.93 6.16
C GLU A 260 -33.69 -14.70 7.05
N ASN A 261 -33.24 -14.73 8.31
CA ASN A 261 -33.37 -13.66 9.29
C ASN A 261 -32.12 -12.75 9.37
N LEU A 262 -31.17 -12.93 8.44
CA LEU A 262 -29.90 -12.20 8.37
C LEU A 262 -28.91 -12.50 9.52
N ASN A 263 -29.06 -13.62 10.21
CA ASN A 263 -28.07 -14.08 11.19
C ASN A 263 -26.92 -14.84 10.50
N PRO A 264 -25.69 -14.79 11.04
CA PRO A 264 -24.58 -15.60 10.52
C PRO A 264 -24.89 -17.09 10.54
N ILE A 265 -24.53 -17.79 9.46
CA ILE A 265 -24.59 -19.26 9.41
C ILE A 265 -23.28 -19.82 9.98
N LYS A 266 -23.36 -20.52 11.12
CA LYS A 266 -22.19 -20.89 11.92
C LYS A 266 -21.38 -22.07 11.41
N ASP A 267 -21.98 -22.90 10.57
CA ASP A 267 -21.46 -24.18 10.10
C ASP A 267 -21.14 -24.17 8.60
N LEU A 268 -20.77 -23.00 8.06
CA LEU A 268 -20.17 -22.88 6.72
C LEU A 268 -18.66 -22.80 6.84
N ASP A 269 -17.96 -23.56 6.00
CA ASP A 269 -16.51 -23.48 5.84
C ASP A 269 -16.16 -22.85 4.49
N TYR A 270 -15.01 -22.17 4.44
CA TYR A 270 -14.55 -21.47 3.25
C TYR A 270 -13.11 -21.87 2.95
N GLN A 271 -12.79 -22.06 1.66
CA GLN A 271 -11.42 -22.25 1.22
C GLN A 271 -11.19 -21.77 -0.21
N VAL A 272 -9.95 -21.40 -0.51
CA VAL A 272 -9.55 -20.90 -1.84
C VAL A 272 -9.12 -22.01 -2.78
N ASN A 273 -8.52 -23.08 -2.26
CA ASN A 273 -8.08 -24.22 -3.05
C ASN A 273 -9.24 -25.13 -3.41
N ASN A 274 -9.19 -25.73 -4.60
CA ASN A 274 -10.24 -26.64 -5.06
C ASN A 274 -10.30 -27.89 -4.15
N PRO A 275 -11.40 -28.09 -3.40
CA PRO A 275 -11.54 -29.19 -2.44
C PRO A 275 -11.51 -30.58 -3.08
N GLU A 276 -11.85 -30.70 -4.37
CA GLU A 276 -11.78 -31.98 -5.09
C GLU A 276 -10.33 -32.43 -5.32
N THR A 277 -9.38 -31.50 -5.28
CA THR A 277 -7.96 -31.74 -5.59
C THR A 277 -7.03 -31.52 -4.39
N HIS A 278 -7.45 -30.71 -3.41
CA HIS A 278 -6.63 -30.30 -2.26
C HIS A 278 -7.24 -30.66 -0.90
N GLY A 279 -8.36 -31.40 -0.86
CA GLY A 279 -9.00 -31.74 0.41
C GLY A 279 -9.50 -30.52 1.20
N ARG A 280 -9.62 -30.68 2.53
CA ARG A 280 -9.99 -29.60 3.45
C ARG A 280 -8.73 -28.84 3.85
N MET A 281 -8.78 -27.51 3.86
CA MET A 281 -7.64 -26.72 4.33
C MET A 281 -7.56 -26.66 5.87
N PRO A 282 -6.35 -26.61 6.46
CA PRO A 282 -6.18 -26.38 7.88
C PRO A 282 -6.72 -25.01 8.29
N GLU A 283 -7.41 -24.96 9.42
CA GLU A 283 -8.09 -23.76 9.92
C GLU A 283 -7.11 -22.79 10.57
N PHE A 284 -7.36 -21.50 10.32
CA PHE A 284 -6.63 -20.42 11.00
C PHE A 284 -7.16 -20.21 12.41
N ILE A 285 -6.24 -19.90 13.32
CA ILE A 285 -6.56 -19.43 14.66
C ILE A 285 -7.00 -17.96 14.55
N ARG A 286 -8.28 -17.69 14.76
CA ARG A 286 -8.88 -16.35 14.60
C ARG A 286 -9.18 -15.63 15.91
N SER A 287 -9.07 -16.34 17.04
CA SER A 287 -9.29 -15.76 18.37
C SER A 287 -8.05 -15.86 19.24
N TRP A 288 -7.68 -14.71 19.81
CA TRP A 288 -6.47 -14.51 20.58
C TRP A 288 -6.78 -13.65 21.80
N LEU A 289 -6.04 -13.84 22.89
CA LEU A 289 -5.86 -12.78 23.88
C LEU A 289 -4.72 -11.90 23.38
N LEU A 290 -4.97 -10.60 23.19
CA LEU A 290 -3.94 -9.61 22.84
C LEU A 290 -3.55 -8.79 24.07
N ASN A 291 -2.27 -8.48 24.25
CA ASN A 291 -1.80 -7.66 25.38
C ASN A 291 -1.40 -6.23 24.99
N GLY A 292 -2.22 -5.56 24.19
CA GLY A 292 -1.99 -4.18 23.73
C GLY A 292 -0.69 -3.96 22.93
N PHE A 293 -0.51 -2.74 22.42
CA PHE A 293 0.68 -2.36 21.65
C PHE A 293 1.75 -1.70 22.51
N TYR A 294 2.95 -2.28 22.54
CA TYR A 294 4.12 -1.77 23.26
C TYR A 294 4.99 -0.90 22.36
N GLU A 295 4.69 0.38 22.32
CA GLU A 295 5.49 1.38 21.60
C GLU A 295 6.90 1.50 22.18
N ASP A 296 7.90 1.58 21.30
CA ASP A 296 9.30 1.80 21.62
C ASP A 296 9.92 2.76 20.58
N LYS A 297 11.20 3.08 20.73
CA LYS A 297 11.87 4.05 19.87
C LYS A 297 12.19 3.45 18.50
N PRO A 298 12.00 4.18 17.39
CA PRO A 298 12.25 3.67 16.03
C PRO A 298 13.69 3.16 15.83
N GLU A 299 14.68 3.73 16.53
CA GLU A 299 16.09 3.32 16.43
C GLU A 299 16.38 1.98 17.13
N ARG A 300 15.42 1.42 17.87
CA ARG A 300 15.56 0.19 18.65
C ARG A 300 14.89 -1.02 18.02
N PHE A 301 14.47 -0.96 16.76
CA PHE A 301 13.76 -2.04 16.05
C PHE A 301 14.30 -3.45 16.34
N TYR A 302 15.59 -3.69 16.10
CA TYR A 302 16.21 -5.01 16.32
C TYR A 302 16.24 -5.47 17.80
N SER A 303 15.88 -4.60 18.74
CA SER A 303 15.73 -4.92 20.16
C SER A 303 14.30 -5.23 20.57
N TYR A 304 13.29 -4.94 19.73
CA TYR A 304 11.86 -5.09 20.08
C TYR A 304 11.54 -6.53 20.52
N LEU A 305 11.86 -7.52 19.69
CA LEU A 305 11.60 -8.94 20.02
C LEU A 305 12.43 -9.45 21.21
N ASN A 306 13.59 -8.85 21.47
CA ASN A 306 14.45 -9.18 22.61
C ASN A 306 14.04 -8.50 23.92
N THR A 307 13.34 -7.37 23.85
CA THR A 307 12.94 -6.59 25.03
C THR A 307 11.73 -7.25 25.68
N ASN A 308 11.85 -7.68 26.93
CA ASN A 308 10.72 -8.24 27.67
C ASN A 308 9.82 -7.10 28.17
N TYR A 309 8.64 -6.96 27.56
CA TYR A 309 7.67 -5.92 27.95
C TYR A 309 6.65 -6.41 28.99
N LEU A 310 6.48 -7.73 29.15
CA LEU A 310 5.53 -8.31 30.10
C LEU A 310 6.02 -8.23 31.56
N GLY A 311 7.34 -8.13 31.77
CA GLY A 311 7.96 -8.02 33.09
C GLY A 311 8.00 -9.35 33.88
N VAL A 312 7.61 -10.44 33.23
CA VAL A 312 7.66 -11.83 33.73
C VAL A 312 8.37 -12.70 32.69
N ASP A 313 8.66 -13.97 32.99
CA ASP A 313 9.22 -14.88 31.98
C ASP A 313 8.19 -15.13 30.87
N GLU A 314 8.43 -14.51 29.69
CA GLU A 314 7.54 -14.54 28.52
C GLU A 314 7.18 -15.98 28.11
N ALA A 315 8.11 -16.93 28.24
CA ALA A 315 7.87 -18.31 27.84
C ALA A 315 6.80 -19.00 28.70
N THR A 316 6.60 -18.55 29.94
CA THR A 316 5.76 -19.22 30.94
C THR A 316 4.36 -18.65 31.09
N VAL A 317 4.01 -17.63 30.30
CA VAL A 317 2.73 -16.92 30.48
C VAL A 317 1.54 -17.79 30.08
N GLN A 318 0.49 -17.72 30.88
CA GLN A 318 -0.80 -18.37 30.63
C GLN A 318 -1.92 -17.40 31.07
N PRO A 319 -2.09 -16.28 30.35
CA PRO A 319 -2.96 -15.21 30.80
C PRO A 319 -4.44 -15.57 30.73
N GLU A 320 -5.22 -14.99 31.63
CA GLU A 320 -6.69 -14.97 31.55
C GLU A 320 -7.19 -13.67 30.91
N GLU A 321 -8.38 -13.72 30.29
CA GLU A 321 -9.02 -12.51 29.78
C GLU A 321 -9.25 -11.50 30.91
N GLY A 322 -8.77 -10.28 30.70
CA GLY A 322 -8.86 -9.19 31.66
C GLY A 322 -7.67 -9.09 32.63
N GLU A 323 -6.75 -10.05 32.63
CA GLU A 323 -5.53 -10.00 33.44
C GLU A 323 -4.60 -8.85 33.01
N TYR A 324 -3.91 -8.25 33.97
CA TYR A 324 -2.91 -7.21 33.72
C TYR A 324 -1.50 -7.78 33.78
N MET A 325 -0.73 -7.56 32.72
CA MET A 325 0.67 -7.95 32.61
C MET A 325 1.43 -6.88 31.83
N GLY A 326 2.68 -6.57 32.20
CA GLY A 326 3.44 -5.50 31.55
C GLY A 326 2.72 -4.14 31.49
N GLY A 327 1.84 -3.84 32.45
CA GLY A 327 1.05 -2.60 32.47
C GLY A 327 -0.13 -2.54 31.47
N LYS A 328 -0.42 -3.62 30.74
CA LYS A 328 -1.52 -3.70 29.77
C LYS A 328 -2.45 -4.88 30.11
N GLN A 329 -3.68 -4.78 29.64
CA GLN A 329 -4.69 -5.81 29.86
C GLN A 329 -4.68 -6.83 28.72
N TRP A 330 -4.83 -8.11 29.03
CA TRP A 330 -5.13 -9.14 28.04
C TRP A 330 -6.60 -9.03 27.63
N VAL A 331 -6.84 -8.74 26.35
CA VAL A 331 -8.17 -8.54 25.78
C VAL A 331 -8.42 -9.58 24.72
N ARG A 332 -9.56 -10.26 24.78
CA ARG A 332 -9.99 -11.16 23.73
C ARG A 332 -10.23 -10.37 22.44
N TYR A 333 -9.57 -10.79 21.37
CA TYR A 333 -9.79 -10.30 20.02
C TYR A 333 -10.14 -11.47 19.11
N ASP A 334 -11.19 -11.26 18.32
CA ASP A 334 -11.65 -12.20 17.31
C ASP A 334 -11.73 -11.45 15.99
N SER A 335 -10.80 -11.75 15.08
CA SER A 335 -10.68 -11.04 13.82
C SER A 335 -11.84 -11.33 12.87
N GLY A 336 -12.50 -12.48 13.03
CA GLY A 336 -13.37 -13.03 11.99
C GLY A 336 -12.65 -13.48 10.72
N ASP A 337 -11.35 -13.21 10.58
CA ASP A 337 -10.52 -13.37 9.37
C ASP A 337 -9.23 -14.16 9.68
N PRO A 338 -8.70 -14.98 8.75
CA PRO A 338 -7.37 -15.58 8.89
C PRO A 338 -6.24 -14.62 9.27
N TYR A 339 -6.26 -13.38 8.78
CA TYR A 339 -5.28 -12.36 9.12
C TYR A 339 -5.72 -11.57 10.35
N ILE A 340 -4.87 -11.55 11.37
CA ILE A 340 -5.03 -10.73 12.57
C ILE A 340 -4.44 -9.35 12.26
N ASP A 341 -5.28 -8.47 11.74
CA ASP A 341 -4.93 -7.08 11.39
C ASP A 341 -4.77 -6.23 12.66
N LEU A 342 -3.53 -6.15 13.14
CA LEU A 342 -3.17 -5.40 14.35
C LEU A 342 -3.02 -3.91 14.06
N ASP A 343 -2.65 -3.54 12.84
CA ASP A 343 -2.58 -2.16 12.36
C ASP A 343 -3.94 -1.49 12.51
N ARG A 344 -4.98 -2.10 11.93
CA ARG A 344 -6.35 -1.63 12.06
C ARG A 344 -6.85 -1.66 13.51
N TYR A 345 -6.48 -2.68 14.29
CA TYR A 345 -6.95 -2.82 15.66
C TYR A 345 -6.37 -1.75 16.60
N TYR A 346 -5.14 -1.28 16.33
CA TYR A 346 -4.45 -0.26 17.13
C TYR A 346 -4.37 1.11 16.45
N ASP A 347 -5.24 1.40 15.47
CA ASP A 347 -5.34 2.70 14.79
C ASP A 347 -4.02 3.17 14.13
N GLY A 348 -3.21 2.25 13.59
CA GLY A 348 -2.01 2.59 12.83
C GLY A 348 -0.83 3.09 13.65
N ILE A 349 -0.64 2.57 14.86
CA ILE A 349 0.51 2.91 15.70
C ILE A 349 1.75 2.13 15.23
N ASP A 350 2.80 2.88 14.88
CA ASP A 350 4.10 2.36 14.47
C ASP A 350 5.06 2.09 15.65
N TYR A 351 6.18 1.42 15.38
CA TYR A 351 7.35 1.25 16.26
C TYR A 351 7.07 0.52 17.58
N GLY A 352 6.92 -0.81 17.55
CA GLY A 352 6.70 -1.55 18.79
C GLY A 352 6.49 -3.04 18.63
N VAL A 353 5.80 -3.64 19.61
CA VAL A 353 5.37 -5.05 19.55
C VAL A 353 3.95 -5.25 20.06
N THR A 354 3.31 -6.32 19.61
CA THR A 354 2.10 -6.88 20.23
C THR A 354 2.31 -8.32 20.63
N TYR A 355 1.76 -8.71 21.79
CA TYR A 355 1.68 -10.11 22.20
C TYR A 355 0.29 -10.67 21.89
N ALA A 356 0.25 -11.89 21.37
CA ALA A 356 -0.96 -12.65 21.12
C ALA A 356 -0.84 -14.05 21.73
N TYR A 357 -1.83 -14.45 22.52
CA TYR A 357 -1.84 -15.72 23.24
C TYR A 357 -3.09 -16.53 22.93
N THR A 358 -2.95 -17.85 22.84
CA THR A 358 -4.09 -18.78 22.79
C THR A 358 -3.72 -20.14 23.39
N SER A 359 -4.75 -20.90 23.79
CA SER A 359 -4.62 -22.28 24.25
C SER A 359 -5.28 -23.24 23.26
N ILE A 360 -4.58 -24.34 22.95
CA ILE A 360 -5.01 -25.41 22.05
C ILE A 360 -5.12 -26.70 22.84
N ILE A 361 -6.27 -27.37 22.76
CA ILE A 361 -6.46 -28.69 23.36
C ILE A 361 -6.21 -29.73 22.26
N SER A 362 -5.29 -30.65 22.51
CA SER A 362 -5.05 -31.81 21.67
C SER A 362 -5.59 -33.07 22.36
N ASP A 363 -6.39 -33.88 21.66
CA ASP A 363 -6.96 -35.12 22.21
C ASP A 363 -5.93 -36.24 22.44
N ARG A 364 -4.71 -36.06 21.93
CA ARG A 364 -3.57 -36.97 22.04
C ARG A 364 -2.26 -36.21 21.87
N GLU A 365 -1.16 -36.81 22.30
CA GLU A 365 0.16 -36.33 21.91
C GLU A 365 0.34 -36.52 20.39
N GLN A 366 0.68 -35.45 19.67
CA GLN A 366 0.88 -35.52 18.22
C GLN A 366 1.87 -34.47 17.70
N THR A 367 2.69 -34.88 16.74
CA THR A 367 3.59 -34.00 16.00
C THR A 367 2.87 -33.44 14.78
N CYS A 368 2.98 -32.14 14.58
CA CYS A 368 2.44 -31.42 13.43
C CYS A 368 3.35 -30.23 13.07
N GLN A 369 2.87 -29.33 12.22
CA GLN A 369 3.52 -28.07 11.93
C GLN A 369 2.68 -26.89 12.40
N LEU A 370 3.33 -25.88 12.97
CA LEU A 370 2.78 -24.54 13.13
C LEU A 370 3.21 -23.71 11.91
N TRP A 371 2.23 -23.25 11.13
CA TRP A 371 2.43 -22.38 9.98
C TRP A 371 2.12 -20.94 10.39
N LEU A 372 3.05 -20.03 10.12
CA LEU A 372 3.04 -18.64 10.58
C LEU A 372 3.28 -17.70 9.41
N GLY A 373 2.51 -16.62 9.35
CA GLY A 373 2.78 -15.43 8.54
C GLY A 373 2.72 -14.19 9.42
N TYR A 374 3.58 -13.21 9.21
CA TYR A 374 3.66 -12.02 10.07
C TYR A 374 4.38 -10.85 9.40
N ASP A 375 4.06 -9.65 9.86
CA ASP A 375 4.65 -8.38 9.48
C ASP A 375 4.96 -7.60 10.77
N ASP A 376 6.19 -7.19 11.06
CA ASP A 376 7.45 -7.46 10.33
C ASP A 376 8.09 -8.80 10.78
N GLY A 377 8.37 -8.92 12.08
CA GLY A 377 9.14 -9.99 12.71
C GLY A 377 8.35 -10.70 13.81
N MET A 378 8.77 -11.92 14.18
CA MET A 378 8.08 -12.72 15.19
C MET A 378 9.02 -13.49 16.11
N ARG A 379 8.66 -13.51 17.39
CA ARG A 379 9.16 -14.47 18.38
C ARG A 379 7.99 -15.28 18.91
N ALA A 380 8.13 -16.60 18.99
CA ALA A 380 7.03 -17.48 19.39
C ALA A 380 7.49 -18.55 20.39
N TRP A 381 6.60 -18.87 21.33
CA TRP A 381 6.78 -19.91 22.33
C TRP A 381 5.60 -20.86 22.35
N LEU A 382 5.88 -22.16 22.46
CA LEU A 382 4.90 -23.21 22.65
C LEU A 382 5.26 -24.01 23.90
N ASN A 383 4.36 -24.06 24.88
CA ASN A 383 4.56 -24.81 26.14
C ASN A 383 5.85 -24.46 26.90
N GLY A 384 6.27 -23.19 26.88
CA GLY A 384 7.51 -22.74 27.53
C GLY A 384 8.78 -22.91 26.69
N GLU A 385 8.71 -23.50 25.51
CA GLU A 385 9.84 -23.61 24.58
C GLU A 385 9.77 -22.50 23.53
N GLU A 386 10.88 -21.79 23.30
CA GLU A 386 10.99 -20.88 22.16
C GLU A 386 11.09 -21.69 20.87
N ILE A 387 10.08 -21.56 20.00
CA ILE A 387 10.01 -22.28 18.73
C ILE A 387 10.39 -21.42 17.52
N LEU A 388 10.36 -20.08 17.67
CA LEU A 388 10.73 -19.14 16.62
C LEU A 388 11.37 -17.89 17.20
N PHE A 389 12.45 -17.43 16.56
CA PHE A 389 12.98 -16.09 16.66
C PHE A 389 13.39 -15.61 15.26
N ASP A 390 12.55 -14.78 14.65
CA ASP A 390 12.82 -14.14 13.37
C ASP A 390 12.68 -12.61 13.50
N ASN A 391 13.81 -11.93 13.45
CA ASN A 391 13.93 -10.49 13.67
C ASN A 391 14.34 -9.82 12.36
N ARG A 392 13.34 -9.51 11.54
CA ARG A 392 13.47 -9.05 10.16
C ARG A 392 12.61 -7.82 9.91
N TYR A 393 12.92 -7.08 8.85
CA TYR A 393 11.97 -6.20 8.18
C TYR A 393 11.25 -6.96 7.06
N GLY A 394 10.00 -6.63 6.79
CA GLY A 394 9.34 -7.00 5.55
C GLY A 394 7.88 -7.39 5.72
N GLY A 395 7.16 -7.35 4.62
CA GLY A 395 5.72 -7.50 4.61
C GLY A 395 5.19 -8.87 5.05
N PHE A 396 3.88 -8.89 5.32
CA PHE A 396 3.10 -10.09 5.56
C PHE A 396 3.14 -11.09 4.37
N GLU A 397 3.50 -12.33 4.67
CA GLU A 397 3.32 -13.48 3.77
C GLU A 397 2.63 -14.61 4.56
N VAL A 398 1.49 -15.09 4.05
CA VAL A 398 0.75 -16.19 4.70
C VAL A 398 1.55 -17.49 4.65
N ASP A 399 1.60 -18.21 5.78
CA ASP A 399 2.35 -19.47 5.94
C ASP A 399 3.85 -19.39 5.59
N MET A 400 4.44 -18.20 5.69
CA MET A 400 5.85 -17.92 5.42
C MET A 400 6.81 -18.87 6.15
N VAL A 401 6.55 -19.14 7.43
CA VAL A 401 7.38 -20.02 8.27
C VAL A 401 6.58 -21.25 8.70
N LYS A 402 7.18 -22.43 8.56
CA LYS A 402 6.56 -23.73 8.93
C LYS A 402 7.48 -24.48 9.88
N ILE A 403 7.03 -24.68 11.11
CA ILE A 403 7.86 -25.19 12.22
C ILE A 403 7.28 -26.53 12.67
N ASN A 404 8.08 -27.58 12.72
CA ASN A 404 7.66 -28.85 13.32
C ASN A 404 7.53 -28.67 14.83
N VAL A 405 6.40 -29.03 15.40
CA VAL A 405 6.09 -28.90 16.83
C VAL A 405 5.38 -30.16 17.33
N THR A 406 5.50 -30.41 18.64
CA THR A 406 4.76 -31.48 19.31
C THR A 406 3.72 -30.86 20.25
N LEU A 407 2.47 -31.21 20.05
CA LEU A 407 1.39 -30.90 20.99
C LEU A 407 1.27 -32.06 21.98
N HIS A 408 1.27 -31.75 23.27
CA HIS A 408 0.99 -32.71 24.33
C HIS A 408 -0.50 -33.04 24.37
N GLU A 409 -0.86 -34.23 24.84
CA GLU A 409 -2.26 -34.54 25.18
C GLU A 409 -2.77 -33.54 26.24
N GLY A 410 -3.93 -32.94 25.99
CA GLY A 410 -4.48 -31.88 26.82
C GLY A 410 -4.17 -30.48 26.28
N GLU A 411 -4.10 -29.51 27.19
CA GLU A 411 -3.91 -28.09 26.86
C GLU A 411 -2.46 -27.77 26.52
N ASN A 412 -2.28 -26.97 25.47
CA ASN A 412 -1.01 -26.45 24.98
C ASN A 412 -1.11 -24.92 24.84
N HIS A 413 -0.04 -24.21 25.19
CA HIS A 413 -0.02 -22.76 25.32
C HIS A 413 0.86 -22.14 24.26
N LEU A 414 0.29 -21.32 23.39
CA LEU A 414 0.99 -20.64 22.30
C LEU A 414 1.03 -19.13 22.57
N LEU A 415 2.23 -18.57 22.70
CA LEU A 415 2.48 -17.13 22.75
C LEU A 415 3.21 -16.69 21.48
N LEU A 416 2.69 -15.66 20.84
CA LEU A 416 3.33 -14.94 19.75
C LEU A 416 3.66 -13.52 20.20
N LYS A 417 4.79 -13.01 19.74
CA LYS A 417 5.22 -11.61 19.88
C LYS A 417 5.61 -11.11 18.50
N VAL A 418 4.88 -10.13 18.01
CA VAL A 418 4.99 -9.58 16.65
C VAL A 418 5.57 -8.18 16.74
N SER A 419 6.60 -7.86 15.96
CA SER A 419 7.22 -6.53 15.94
C SER A 419 6.73 -5.72 14.76
N GLU A 420 6.53 -4.42 14.99
CA GLU A 420 6.11 -3.45 14.00
C GLU A 420 7.16 -2.35 13.86
N TRP A 421 7.64 -2.11 12.64
CA TRP A 421 8.40 -0.90 12.33
C TRP A 421 7.50 0.22 11.86
N MET A 422 6.92 0.10 10.66
CA MET A 422 5.97 1.05 10.11
C MET A 422 5.04 0.40 9.08
N GLY A 423 3.81 0.87 9.01
CA GLY A 423 2.87 0.47 7.98
C GLY A 423 1.98 -0.70 8.39
N ALA A 424 2.04 -1.81 7.66
CA ALA A 424 1.12 -2.91 7.91
C ALA A 424 1.63 -3.79 9.06
N HIS A 425 0.75 -4.06 10.02
CA HIS A 425 1.05 -4.84 11.22
C HIS A 425 0.07 -5.98 11.40
N GLY A 426 0.57 -7.20 11.56
CA GLY A 426 -0.31 -8.33 11.84
C GLY A 426 0.32 -9.69 11.63
N PHE A 427 -0.49 -10.73 11.82
CA PHE A 427 -0.04 -12.11 11.69
C PHE A 427 -1.17 -13.08 11.35
N ALA A 428 -0.81 -14.29 10.96
CA ALA A 428 -1.71 -15.43 10.81
C ALA A 428 -1.02 -16.69 11.36
N ALA A 429 -1.78 -17.58 11.99
CA ALA A 429 -1.26 -18.86 12.48
C ALA A 429 -2.26 -20.00 12.25
N ARG A 430 -1.74 -21.18 11.93
CA ARG A 430 -2.52 -22.43 11.85
C ARG A 430 -1.68 -23.67 12.11
N PHE A 431 -2.32 -24.73 12.59
CA PHE A 431 -1.70 -26.04 12.71
C PHE A 431 -2.04 -26.88 11.48
N ALA A 432 -1.03 -27.50 10.87
CA ALA A 432 -1.17 -28.32 9.69
C ALA A 432 -0.27 -29.56 9.78
N THR A 433 -0.62 -30.61 9.06
CA THR A 433 0.34 -31.69 8.78
C THR A 433 1.44 -31.20 7.85
N PRO A 434 2.61 -31.88 7.76
CA PRO A 434 3.66 -31.52 6.80
C PRO A 434 3.22 -31.53 5.32
N SER A 435 2.13 -32.24 4.99
CA SER A 435 1.52 -32.26 3.65
C SER A 435 0.49 -31.14 3.44
N GLY A 436 0.21 -30.32 4.45
CA GLY A 436 -0.77 -29.22 4.37
C GLY A 436 -2.21 -29.62 4.63
N GLU A 437 -2.45 -30.81 5.18
CA GLU A 437 -3.77 -31.27 5.62
C GLU A 437 -4.08 -30.83 7.07
N PRO A 438 -5.36 -30.76 7.48
CA PRO A 438 -5.74 -30.41 8.85
C PRO A 438 -5.19 -31.40 9.89
N VAL A 439 -4.95 -30.92 11.10
CA VAL A 439 -4.55 -31.77 12.24
C VAL A 439 -5.81 -32.16 13.01
N ASP A 440 -6.15 -33.45 12.99
CA ASP A 440 -7.33 -33.97 13.69
C ASP A 440 -7.16 -33.94 15.21
N GLY A 441 -8.25 -33.77 15.94
CA GLY A 441 -8.27 -33.85 17.41
C GLY A 441 -7.84 -32.55 18.11
N LEU A 442 -7.76 -31.44 17.38
CA LEU A 442 -7.52 -30.12 17.95
C LEU A 442 -8.83 -29.37 18.22
N THR A 443 -8.92 -28.75 19.39
CA THR A 443 -9.91 -27.72 19.70
C THR A 443 -9.23 -26.50 20.31
N TYR A 444 -9.88 -25.34 20.28
CA TYR A 444 -9.32 -24.08 20.75
C TYR A 444 -10.12 -23.58 21.95
N VAL A 445 -9.44 -23.20 23.03
CA VAL A 445 -10.12 -22.67 24.24
C VAL A 445 -10.86 -21.37 23.92
N LEU A 446 -10.25 -20.52 23.09
CA LEU A 446 -10.90 -19.36 22.51
C LEU A 446 -11.60 -19.79 21.21
N GLU A 447 -12.87 -20.21 21.32
CA GLU A 447 -13.66 -20.56 20.15
C GLU A 447 -13.84 -19.36 19.23
N PRO A 448 -13.51 -19.48 17.93
CA PRO A 448 -13.68 -18.37 17.00
C PRO A 448 -15.14 -18.12 16.68
N SER A 449 -15.49 -16.85 16.53
CA SER A 449 -16.80 -16.41 16.11
C SER A 449 -17.11 -16.97 14.72
N PRO A 450 -18.40 -17.22 14.42
CA PRO A 450 -18.83 -17.56 13.08
C PRO A 450 -18.26 -16.58 12.06
N ILE A 451 -17.80 -17.08 10.92
CA ILE A 451 -17.34 -16.24 9.82
C ILE A 451 -18.52 -15.36 9.38
N THR A 452 -18.40 -14.06 9.62
CA THR A 452 -19.47 -13.10 9.30
C THR A 452 -19.29 -12.46 7.94
N TYR A 453 -18.06 -12.39 7.43
CA TYR A 453 -17.71 -12.00 6.07
C TYR A 453 -16.69 -12.98 5.51
N ILE A 454 -16.76 -13.26 4.22
CA ILE A 454 -15.75 -14.09 3.56
C ILE A 454 -14.45 -13.28 3.50
N GLY A 455 -13.48 -13.67 4.33
CA GLY A 455 -12.22 -12.95 4.52
C GLY A 455 -11.16 -13.24 3.47
N THR A 456 -11.15 -14.45 2.90
CA THR A 456 -10.10 -14.86 1.95
C THR A 456 -10.69 -15.27 0.60
N TRP A 457 -10.08 -14.77 -0.46
CA TRP A 457 -10.52 -14.96 -1.84
C TRP A 457 -9.35 -15.37 -2.72
N LEU A 458 -9.60 -16.25 -3.68
CA LEU A 458 -8.72 -16.40 -4.83
C LEU A 458 -9.00 -15.25 -5.78
N VAL A 459 -8.07 -14.31 -5.92
CA VAL A 459 -8.22 -13.14 -6.79
C VAL A 459 -7.48 -13.39 -8.10
N ASN A 460 -8.16 -13.21 -9.22
CA ASN A 460 -7.59 -13.34 -10.54
C ASN A 460 -7.60 -11.98 -11.25
N GLY A 461 -6.42 -11.34 -11.23
CA GLY A 461 -5.98 -10.27 -12.13
C GLY A 461 -6.82 -9.00 -12.19
N VAL A 462 -6.26 -8.01 -12.87
CA VAL A 462 -6.96 -6.79 -13.34
C VAL A 462 -7.10 -6.92 -14.86
N TYR A 463 -8.33 -6.87 -15.34
CA TYR A 463 -8.63 -6.89 -16.77
C TYR A 463 -9.17 -5.53 -17.18
N GLU A 464 -8.36 -4.78 -17.92
CA GLU A 464 -8.71 -3.44 -18.42
C GLU A 464 -9.84 -3.54 -19.44
N ASN A 465 -10.84 -2.67 -19.26
CA ASN A 465 -11.92 -2.43 -20.18
C ASN A 465 -12.48 -1.01 -19.97
N PRO A 466 -12.08 -0.02 -20.79
CA PRO A 466 -12.56 1.36 -20.69
C PRO A 466 -14.06 1.49 -21.01
N ASP A 467 -14.67 0.53 -21.70
CA ASP A 467 -16.10 0.56 -21.99
C ASP A 467 -16.90 0.12 -20.76
N ILE A 468 -17.40 1.12 -20.02
CA ILE A 468 -18.25 0.97 -18.83
C ILE A 468 -19.49 0.09 -19.08
N ASP A 469 -20.10 0.16 -20.26
CA ASP A 469 -21.34 -0.57 -20.57
C ASP A 469 -21.04 -2.06 -20.76
N SER A 470 -19.87 -2.39 -21.29
CA SER A 470 -19.43 -3.76 -21.55
C SER A 470 -18.62 -4.39 -20.42
N ARG A 471 -18.11 -3.59 -19.48
CA ARG A 471 -17.13 -3.99 -18.45
C ARG A 471 -17.51 -5.26 -17.68
N LEU A 472 -18.77 -5.39 -17.25
CA LEU A 472 -19.28 -6.59 -16.58
C LEU A 472 -19.95 -7.61 -17.51
N LEU A 473 -20.15 -7.29 -18.79
CA LEU A 473 -20.88 -8.10 -19.76
C LEU A 473 -19.99 -8.96 -20.65
N VAL A 474 -18.77 -8.51 -20.95
CA VAL A 474 -17.82 -9.28 -21.76
C VAL A 474 -17.28 -10.42 -20.90
N ASP A 475 -17.40 -11.65 -21.36
CA ASP A 475 -16.92 -12.85 -20.65
C ASP A 475 -15.39 -12.96 -20.64
#